data_AF-A0A5K3FY30-F1
#
_entry.id   AF-A0A5K3FY30-F1
#
_cell.length_a   1.000
_cell.length_b   1.000
_cell.length_c   1.000
_cell.angle_alpha   90.00
_cell.angle_beta   90.00
_cell.angle_gamma   90.00
#
_symmetry.space_group_name_H-M   'P 1'
#
loop_
_entity.id
_entity.type
_entity.pdbx_description
1 polymer ?
#
loop_
_entity_poly.entity_id
_entity_poly.type
_entity_poly.pdbx_seq_one_letter_code
_entity_poly.pdbx_strand_id
1 'polypeptide(L)'
;MSFCRFSKRSAIVTGVLTTIVLLIALVLLILIGVFDILVDNMIAKSVAITPSSSVCENWVAPDTPIFFSIYLFNITNHHDILRGEKPRIQQIGPYVYR
;
A
#
# COMPACT_ATOMS: atom_id res chain seq x y z
N MET A 1 -56.29 17.47 -16.20
CA MET A 1 -55.07 16.87 -15.61
C MET A 1 -55.52 15.78 -14.65
N SER A 2 -55.69 14.57 -15.18
CA SER A 2 -56.37 13.49 -14.46
C SER A 2 -55.38 12.76 -13.56
N PHE A 3 -55.60 12.85 -12.26
CA PHE A 3 -54.91 12.08 -11.24
C PHE A 3 -55.08 10.58 -11.51
N CYS A 4 -53.95 9.88 -11.64
CA CYS A 4 -53.89 8.44 -11.80
C CYS A 4 -54.41 7.76 -10.52
N ARG A 5 -55.43 6.93 -10.67
CA ARG A 5 -56.11 6.22 -9.57
C ARG A 5 -55.21 5.09 -9.07
N PHE A 6 -54.43 5.36 -8.02
CA PHE A 6 -53.49 4.39 -7.44
C PHE A 6 -54.24 3.22 -6.79
N SER A 7 -54.09 2.02 -7.33
CA SER A 7 -54.65 0.80 -6.74
C SER A 7 -53.95 0.48 -5.43
N LYS A 8 -54.70 0.13 -4.38
CA LYS A 8 -54.16 -0.23 -3.04
C LYS A 8 -53.04 -1.27 -3.11
N ARG A 9 -53.10 -2.19 -4.09
CA ARG A 9 -52.07 -3.20 -4.34
C ARG A 9 -50.76 -2.60 -4.86
N SER A 10 -50.84 -1.59 -5.73
CA SER A 10 -49.66 -0.85 -6.22
C SER A 10 -48.94 -0.12 -5.10
N ALA A 11 -49.69 0.44 -4.14
CA ALA A 11 -49.12 1.13 -2.98
C ALA A 11 -48.34 0.22 -2.05
N ILE A 12 -48.91 -0.96 -1.78
CA ILE A 12 -48.27 -1.97 -0.94
C ILE A 12 -46.98 -2.46 -1.60
N VAL A 13 -47.01 -2.75 -2.91
CA VAL A 13 -45.82 -3.20 -3.64
C VAL A 13 -44.72 -2.15 -3.64
N THR A 14 -45.05 -0.88 -3.88
CA THR A 14 -44.04 0.20 -3.82
C THR A 14 -43.45 0.37 -2.42
N GLY A 15 -44.25 0.25 -1.35
CA GLY A 15 -43.76 0.35 0.02
C GLY A 15 -42.86 -0.82 0.45
N VAL A 16 -43.17 -2.03 0.00
CA VAL A 16 -42.32 -3.20 0.24
C VAL A 16 -41.00 -3.07 -0.52
N LEU A 17 -41.02 -2.57 -1.76
CA LEU A 17 -39.79 -2.41 -2.53
C LEU A 17 -38.86 -1.34 -1.91
N THR A 18 -39.40 -0.20 -1.49
CA THR A 18 -38.60 0.87 -0.87
C THR A 18 -38.00 0.43 0.46
N THR A 19 -38.74 -0.29 1.29
CA THR A 19 -38.22 -0.82 2.56
C THR A 19 -37.10 -1.83 2.34
N ILE A 20 -37.21 -2.72 1.36
CA ILE A 20 -36.12 -3.66 1.01
C ILE A 20 -34.87 -2.90 0.55
N VAL A 21 -35.02 -1.90 -0.31
CA VAL A 21 -33.88 -1.10 -0.80
C VAL A 21 -33.19 -0.36 0.36
N LEU A 22 -33.96 0.20 1.29
CA LEU A 22 -33.40 0.87 2.47
C LEU A 22 -32.65 -0.10 3.40
N LEU A 23 -33.17 -1.32 3.57
CA LEU A 23 -32.48 -2.35 4.36
C LEU A 23 -31.16 -2.77 3.71
N ILE A 24 -31.13 -2.96 2.39
CA ILE A 24 -29.90 -3.29 1.66
C ILE A 24 -28.88 -2.15 1.79
N ALA A 25 -29.32 -0.89 1.62
CA ALA A 25 -28.45 0.27 1.75
C ALA A 25 -27.84 0.38 3.16
N LEU A 26 -28.62 0.10 4.20
CA LEU A 26 -28.15 0.10 5.59
C LEU A 26 -27.10 -0.99 5.82
N VAL A 27 -27.33 -2.20 5.32
CA VAL A 27 -26.36 -3.32 5.44
C VAL A 27 -25.06 -2.98 4.74
N LEU A 28 -25.11 -2.40 3.53
CA LEU A 28 -23.91 -1.99 2.80
C LEU A 28 -23.11 -0.90 3.55
N LEU A 29 -23.79 0.08 4.15
CA LEU A 29 -23.11 1.09 4.97
C LEU A 29 -22.39 0.49 6.18
N ILE A 30 -23.03 -0.46 6.85
CA ILE A 30 -22.42 -1.17 7.99
C ILE A 30 -21.21 -1.99 7.53
N LEU A 31 -21.33 -2.70 6.41
CA LEU A 31 -20.22 -3.49 5.86
C LEU A 31 -19.01 -2.61 5.55
N ILE A 32 -19.21 -1.45 4.94
CA ILE A 32 -18.12 -0.50 4.66
C ILE A 32 -17.44 -0.06 5.96
N GLY A 33 -18.21 0.33 6.99
CA GLY A 33 -17.63 0.79 8.26
C GLY A 33 -16.91 -0.29 9.07
N VAL A 34 -17.32 -1.56 8.96
CA VAL A 34 -16.69 -2.68 9.67
C VAL A 34 -15.49 -3.25 8.90
N PHE A 35 -15.51 -3.17 7.57
CA PHE A 35 -14.47 -3.74 6.72
C PHE A 35 -13.08 -3.16 7.04
N ASP A 36 -12.98 -1.84 7.16
CA ASP A 36 -11.71 -1.17 7.45
C ASP A 36 -11.11 -1.65 8.79
N ILE A 37 -11.94 -1.75 9.84
CA ILE A 37 -11.52 -2.22 11.17
C ILE A 37 -11.03 -3.67 11.13
N LEU A 38 -11.70 -4.53 10.35
CA LEU A 38 -11.30 -5.93 10.23
C LEU A 38 -9.97 -6.05 9.47
N VAL A 39 -9.81 -5.32 8.38
CA VAL A 39 -8.59 -5.31 7.58
C VAL A 39 -7.41 -4.76 8.40
N ASP A 40 -7.58 -3.64 9.09
CA ASP A 40 -6.54 -3.04 9.93
C ASP A 40 -6.10 -4.01 11.03
N ASN A 41 -7.04 -4.69 11.68
CA ASN A 41 -6.72 -5.70 12.71
C ASN A 41 -5.99 -6.92 12.14
N MET A 42 -6.32 -7.34 10.92
CA MET A 42 -5.62 -8.43 10.25
C MET A 42 -4.20 -8.03 9.85
N ILE A 43 -4.02 -6.82 9.30
CA ILE A 43 -2.71 -6.27 8.94
C ILE A 43 -1.85 -6.08 10.20
N ALA A 44 -2.39 -5.48 11.25
CA ALA A 44 -1.65 -5.27 12.50
C ALA A 44 -1.15 -6.60 13.09
N LYS A 45 -1.94 -7.67 13.01
CA LYS A 45 -1.52 -9.01 13.47
C LYS A 45 -0.49 -9.68 12.55
N SER A 46 -0.57 -9.48 11.24
CA SER A 46 0.37 -10.09 10.29
C SER A 46 1.72 -9.37 10.22
N VAL A 47 1.72 -8.05 10.42
CA VAL A 47 2.93 -7.20 10.40
C VAL A 47 3.65 -7.22 11.75
N ALA A 48 2.96 -7.56 12.84
CA ALA A 48 3.61 -7.70 14.14
C ALA A 48 4.74 -8.75 14.08
N ILE A 49 5.93 -8.33 14.53
CA ILE A 49 7.12 -9.17 14.64
C ILE A 49 6.91 -10.10 15.85
N THR A 50 6.16 -11.17 15.62
CA THR A 50 6.00 -12.27 16.56
C THR A 50 6.82 -13.46 16.06
N PRO A 51 7.32 -14.34 16.92
CA PRO A 51 8.16 -15.47 16.50
C PRO A 51 7.49 -16.44 15.53
N SER A 52 6.17 -16.36 15.38
CA SER A 52 5.35 -17.19 14.49
C SER A 52 4.89 -16.47 13.21
N SER A 53 5.28 -15.21 12.97
CA SER A 53 4.88 -14.49 11.76
C SER A 53 5.89 -14.69 10.62
N SER A 54 5.38 -14.89 9.40
CA SER A 54 6.19 -15.04 8.19
C SER A 54 7.05 -13.82 7.88
N VAL A 55 6.65 -12.64 8.38
CA VAL A 55 7.44 -11.41 8.29
C VAL A 55 8.72 -11.51 9.11
N CYS A 56 8.69 -12.18 10.27
CA CYS A 56 9.87 -12.39 11.10
C CYS A 56 10.88 -13.31 10.40
N GLU A 57 10.41 -14.42 9.82
CA GLU A 57 11.26 -15.36 9.05
C GLU A 57 11.96 -14.64 7.88
N ASN A 58 11.21 -13.87 7.10
CA ASN A 58 11.77 -13.08 5.99
C ASN A 58 12.71 -11.96 6.45
N TRP A 59 12.51 -11.39 7.65
CA TRP A 59 13.42 -10.38 8.19
C TRP A 59 14.75 -11.00 8.66
N VAL A 60 14.70 -12.21 9.22
CA VAL A 60 15.88 -12.94 9.68
C VAL A 60 16.67 -13.51 8.49
N ALA A 61 15.99 -14.10 7.52
CA ALA A 61 16.59 -14.74 6.35
C ALA A 61 15.80 -14.35 5.09
N PRO A 62 16.06 -13.17 4.50
CA PRO A 62 15.39 -12.78 3.28
C PRO A 62 15.79 -13.70 2.12
N ASP A 63 14.80 -14.23 1.41
CA ASP A 63 15.02 -15.08 0.22
C ASP A 63 15.71 -14.32 -0.93
N THR A 64 15.60 -13.00 -0.94
CA THR A 64 16.21 -12.17 -1.98
C THR A 64 17.67 -11.90 -1.65
N PRO A 65 18.63 -12.24 -2.54
CA PRO A 65 20.03 -11.93 -2.31
C PRO A 65 20.24 -10.41 -2.35
N ILE A 66 20.79 -9.88 -1.26
CA ILE A 66 21.15 -8.46 -1.13
C ILE A 66 22.57 -8.29 -1.71
N PHE A 67 22.77 -7.25 -2.52
CA PHE A 67 24.08 -6.91 -3.07
C PHE A 67 24.44 -5.47 -2.71
N PHE A 68 25.63 -5.27 -2.16
CA PHE A 68 26.15 -3.95 -1.82
C PHE A 68 27.19 -3.52 -2.86
N SER A 69 26.91 -2.45 -3.59
CA SER A 69 27.79 -1.93 -4.65
C SER A 69 28.51 -0.66 -4.19
N ILE A 70 29.84 -0.70 -4.20
CA ILE A 70 30.67 0.48 -3.92
C ILE A 70 31.15 1.10 -5.23
N TYR A 71 30.99 2.41 -5.35
CA TYR A 71 31.56 3.22 -6.43
C TYR A 71 32.58 4.18 -5.84
N LEU A 72 33.78 4.20 -6.41
CA LEU A 72 34.87 5.09 -6.01
C LEU A 72 35.03 6.18 -7.05
N PHE A 73 35.40 7.39 -6.61
CA PHE A 73 35.75 8.49 -7.50
C PHE A 73 37.26 8.70 -7.46
N ASN A 74 37.93 8.28 -8.52
CA ASN A 74 39.36 8.52 -8.71
C ASN A 74 39.61 9.96 -9.12
N ILE A 75 40.58 10.62 -8.51
CA ILE A 75 40.96 12.00 -8.82
C ILE A 75 42.14 11.97 -9.81
N THR A 76 41.91 12.45 -11.02
CA THR A 76 42.92 12.39 -12.10
C THR A 76 43.90 13.57 -12.09
N ASN A 77 43.62 14.64 -11.34
CA ASN A 77 44.42 15.86 -11.30
C ASN A 77 44.77 16.36 -9.90
N HIS A 78 45.23 15.45 -9.03
CA HIS A 78 45.57 15.76 -7.63
C HIS A 78 46.54 16.95 -7.47
N HIS A 79 47.57 17.06 -8.33
CA HIS A 79 48.51 18.19 -8.27
C HIS A 79 47.88 19.54 -8.63
N ASP A 80 46.94 19.57 -9.59
CA ASP A 80 46.28 20.79 -10.04
C ASP A 80 45.33 21.34 -8.97
N ILE A 81 44.67 20.43 -8.24
CA ILE A 81 43.77 20.77 -7.13
C ILE A 81 44.53 21.51 -6.02
N LEU A 82 45.75 21.07 -5.71
CA LEU A 82 46.59 21.75 -4.72
C LEU A 82 46.96 23.18 -5.12
N ARG A 83 46.85 23.52 -6.41
CA ARG A 83 47.06 24.86 -6.97
C ARG A 83 45.76 25.67 -7.11
N GLY A 84 44.63 25.14 -6.67
CA GLY A 84 43.32 25.81 -6.73
C GLY A 84 42.49 25.49 -7.98
N GLU A 85 42.93 24.58 -8.84
CA GLU A 85 42.12 24.15 -9.98
C GLU A 85 40.97 23.22 -9.57
N LYS A 86 39.96 23.11 -10.43
CA LYS A 86 38.80 22.24 -10.21
C LYS A 86 39.19 20.75 -10.29
N PRO A 87 38.74 19.89 -9.35
CA PRO A 87 38.98 18.46 -9.42
C PRO A 87 38.32 17.80 -10.65
N ARG A 88 39.08 16.95 -11.32
CA ARG A 88 38.66 16.03 -12.36
C ARG A 88 38.53 14.64 -11.75
N ILE A 89 37.30 14.12 -11.74
CA ILE A 89 36.98 12.82 -11.14
C ILE A 89 36.60 11.81 -12.22
N GLN A 90 36.97 10.55 -12.00
CA GLN A 90 36.57 9.40 -12.80
C GLN A 90 35.93 8.36 -11.88
N GLN A 91 34.70 7.96 -12.19
CA GLN A 91 34.02 6.89 -11.44
C GLN A 91 34.65 5.54 -11.76
N ILE A 92 34.92 4.75 -10.72
CA ILE A 92 35.44 3.38 -10.78
C ILE A 92 34.52 2.46 -9.96
N GLY A 93 34.10 1.35 -10.56
CA GLY A 93 33.21 0.38 -9.94
C GLY A 93 32.18 -0.18 -10.94
N PRO A 94 31.19 -0.96 -10.47
CA PRO A 94 30.94 -1.28 -9.06
C PRO A 94 31.87 -2.36 -8.49
N TYR A 95 32.24 -2.21 -7.22
CA TYR A 95 32.78 -3.30 -6.40
C TYR A 95 31.62 -3.91 -5.61
N VAL A 96 31.19 -5.12 -5.98
CA VAL A 96 29.97 -5.76 -5.47
C VAL A 96 30.30 -6.76 -4.37
N TYR A 97 29.64 -6.62 -3.22
CA TYR A 97 29.67 -7.55 -2.09
C TYR A 97 28.31 -8.20 -1.91
N ARG A 98 28.32 -9.45 -1.43
CA ARG A 98 27.12 -10.18 -0.99
C ARG A 98 27.13 -10.27 0.53
#